data_AF-A0A3L6Q8U7-F1
#
_entry.id   AF-A0A3L6Q8U7-F1
#
_cell.length_a   1.000
_cell.length_b   1.000
_cell.length_c   1.000
_cell.angle_alpha   90.00
_cell.angle_beta   90.00
_cell.angle_gamma   90.00
#
_symmetry.space_group_name_H-M   'P 1'
#
loop_
_entity.id
_entity.type
_entity.pdbx_description
1 polymer ?
#
loop_
_entity_poly.entity_id
_entity_poly.type
_entity_poly.pdbx_seq_one_letter_code
_entity_poly.pdbx_strand_id
1 'polypeptide(L)'
;MKTSVLSTKSKLALFLEPFLYKKSKTRNSGKVSDEHLSESVGSFFERHFGREVVDYLIDPFVAGTSAGDPESLSIRHAFPALWNLEGKYGSIIVGAILSKLTAKGDPVKTGSDSSGKRRNRRASFSFHGGMQSLINALPMKLEMIM
;
A
#
# COMPACT_ATOMS: atom_id res chain seq x y z
N MET A 1 -14.52 26.26 2.11
CA MET A 1 -13.56 25.95 1.03
C MET A 1 -13.94 24.61 0.41
N LYS A 2 -14.43 24.60 -0.83
CA LYS A 2 -14.90 23.40 -1.55
C LYS A 2 -13.81 22.95 -2.50
N THR A 3 -12.97 21.98 -2.12
CA THR A 3 -11.96 21.42 -3.03
C THR A 3 -12.62 20.35 -3.90
N SER A 4 -12.93 20.71 -5.16
CA SER A 4 -13.37 19.78 -6.20
C SER A 4 -12.16 19.20 -6.94
N VAL A 5 -11.30 18.48 -6.21
CA VAL A 5 -10.16 17.78 -6.83
C VAL A 5 -10.57 16.48 -7.52
N LEU A 6 -11.79 15.99 -7.26
CA LEU A 6 -12.31 14.76 -7.86
C LEU A 6 -13.72 14.97 -8.35
N SER A 7 -13.96 14.64 -9.62
CA SER A 7 -15.29 14.57 -10.22
C SER A 7 -16.19 13.65 -9.38
N THR A 8 -17.47 14.02 -9.22
CA THR A 8 -18.44 13.21 -8.47
C THR A 8 -18.61 11.80 -9.04
N LYS A 9 -18.32 11.62 -10.34
CA LYS A 9 -18.26 10.31 -10.99
C LYS A 9 -17.06 9.47 -10.54
N SER A 10 -15.88 10.07 -10.38
CA SER A 10 -14.65 9.40 -9.93
C SER A 10 -14.74 8.98 -8.46
N LYS A 11 -15.40 9.79 -7.61
CA LYS A 11 -15.69 9.42 -6.21
C LYS A 11 -16.58 8.18 -6.11
N LEU A 12 -17.58 8.08 -6.99
CA LEU A 12 -18.45 6.90 -7.06
C LEU A 12 -17.72 5.69 -7.67
N ALA A 13 -16.87 5.90 -8.67
CA ALA A 13 -16.04 4.83 -9.26
C ALA A 13 -15.07 4.23 -8.24
N LEU A 14 -14.44 5.06 -7.39
CA LEU A 14 -13.57 4.60 -6.29
C LEU A 14 -14.33 3.74 -5.26
N PHE A 15 -15.61 4.04 -5.06
CA PHE A 15 -16.50 3.27 -4.18
C PHE A 15 -17.09 2.02 -4.88
N LEU A 16 -17.05 1.97 -6.20
CA LEU A 16 -17.60 0.90 -7.05
C LEU A 16 -16.51 -0.01 -7.66
N GLU A 17 -15.23 0.18 -7.33
CA GLU A 17 -14.14 -0.79 -7.52
C GLU A 17 -14.57 -2.23 -7.15
N PRO A 18 -15.27 -2.49 -6.02
CA PRO A 18 -15.78 -3.82 -5.70
C PRO A 18 -16.72 -4.45 -6.74
N PHE A 19 -17.34 -3.66 -7.63
CA PHE A 19 -18.37 -4.13 -8.57
C PHE A 19 -17.96 -4.06 -10.05
N LEU A 20 -16.99 -3.21 -10.41
CA LEU A 20 -16.52 -3.07 -11.80
C LEU A 20 -15.45 -4.08 -12.21
N TYR A 21 -14.92 -4.86 -11.25
CA TYR A 21 -13.97 -5.97 -11.46
C TYR A 21 -14.45 -7.01 -12.51
N LYS A 22 -15.74 -7.01 -12.89
CA LYS A 22 -16.28 -7.98 -13.86
C LYS A 22 -16.24 -7.56 -15.34
N LYS A 23 -15.91 -6.31 -15.70
CA LYS A 23 -16.16 -5.80 -17.09
C LYS A 23 -14.94 -5.45 -17.94
N SER A 24 -13.74 -5.95 -17.64
CA SER A 24 -12.53 -5.75 -18.48
C SER A 24 -12.03 -7.02 -19.19
N LYS A 25 -12.77 -8.15 -19.12
CA LYS A 25 -12.42 -9.35 -19.92
C LYS A 25 -12.83 -9.24 -21.41
N THR A 26 -13.32 -8.09 -21.87
CA THR A 26 -13.82 -7.93 -23.24
C THR A 26 -13.46 -6.56 -23.81
N ARG A 27 -12.17 -6.30 -24.09
CA ARG A 27 -11.78 -5.51 -25.28
C ARG A 27 -10.31 -5.47 -25.71
N ASN A 28 -9.42 -6.34 -25.24
CA ASN A 28 -8.16 -6.64 -25.95
C ASN A 28 -7.70 -8.06 -25.65
N SER A 29 -8.39 -9.00 -26.28
CA SER A 29 -7.91 -10.37 -26.47
C SER A 29 -6.78 -10.33 -27.50
N GLY A 30 -5.56 -10.05 -27.04
CA GLY A 30 -4.42 -9.88 -27.94
C GLY A 30 -3.04 -9.88 -27.30
N LYS A 31 -2.87 -10.46 -26.10
CA LYS A 31 -1.60 -10.98 -25.56
C LYS A 31 -1.89 -11.53 -24.17
N VAL A 32 -1.82 -12.84 -24.03
CA VAL A 32 -1.94 -13.54 -22.75
C VAL A 32 -0.65 -14.34 -22.61
N SER A 33 0.40 -13.69 -22.12
CA SER A 33 1.69 -14.33 -21.81
C SER A 33 2.57 -13.37 -20.99
N ASP A 34 2.94 -13.75 -19.76
CA ASP A 34 3.95 -13.13 -18.88
C ASP A 34 3.71 -11.73 -18.27
N GLU A 35 2.60 -11.06 -18.57
CA GLU A 35 2.40 -9.66 -18.14
C GLU A 35 2.06 -9.51 -16.65
N HIS A 36 1.47 -10.53 -16.01
CA HIS A 36 1.23 -10.52 -14.56
C HIS A 36 2.52 -10.60 -13.73
N LEU A 37 3.64 -11.08 -14.30
CA LEU A 37 4.93 -11.08 -13.60
C LEU A 37 5.60 -9.69 -13.64
N SER A 38 5.18 -8.83 -14.58
CA SER A 38 5.80 -7.54 -14.89
C SER A 38 4.79 -6.37 -14.87
N GLU A 39 3.62 -6.54 -14.26
CA GLU A 39 2.61 -5.46 -14.22
C GLU A 39 3.17 -4.24 -13.47
N SER A 40 3.04 -3.06 -14.07
CA SER A 40 3.47 -1.80 -13.45
C SER A 40 2.53 -1.40 -12.31
N VAL A 41 3.05 -0.63 -11.35
CA VAL A 41 2.23 -0.02 -10.30
C VAL A 41 1.16 0.87 -10.93
N GLY A 42 1.52 1.67 -11.94
CA GLY A 42 0.58 2.54 -12.67
C GLY A 42 -0.58 1.75 -13.25
N SER A 43 -0.28 0.75 -14.09
CA SER A 43 -1.29 -0.07 -14.76
C SER A 43 -2.18 -0.84 -13.77
N PHE A 44 -1.61 -1.33 -12.66
CA PHE A 44 -2.36 -1.99 -11.58
C PHE A 44 -3.38 -1.05 -10.92
N PHE A 45 -2.97 0.15 -10.53
CA PHE A 45 -3.89 1.09 -9.89
C PHE A 45 -4.87 1.71 -10.89
N GLU A 46 -4.47 1.87 -12.16
CA GLU A 46 -5.35 2.36 -13.22
C GLU A 46 -6.54 1.43 -13.44
N ARG A 47 -6.33 0.10 -13.47
CA ARG A 47 -7.44 -0.85 -13.66
C ARG A 47 -8.37 -0.98 -12.45
N HIS A 48 -7.90 -0.66 -11.24
CA HIS A 48 -8.73 -0.70 -10.03
C HIS A 48 -9.46 0.61 -9.76
N PHE A 49 -8.79 1.75 -9.97
CA PHE A 49 -9.28 3.05 -9.51
C PHE A 49 -9.36 4.12 -10.60
N GLY A 50 -8.86 3.83 -11.81
CA GLY A 50 -8.83 4.73 -12.95
C GLY A 50 -7.58 5.61 -13.00
N ARG A 51 -7.35 6.20 -14.18
CA ARG A 51 -6.17 7.02 -14.49
C ARG A 51 -5.99 8.23 -13.56
N GLU A 52 -7.09 8.89 -13.18
CA GLU A 52 -7.03 10.04 -12.27
C GLU A 52 -6.41 9.69 -10.91
N VAL A 53 -6.64 8.49 -10.40
CA VAL A 53 -6.04 8.05 -9.14
C VAL A 53 -4.55 7.79 -9.31
N VAL A 54 -4.14 7.27 -10.46
CA VAL A 54 -2.72 7.09 -10.77
C VAL A 54 -2.03 8.44 -10.80
N ASP A 55 -2.53 9.37 -11.61
CA ASP A 55 -1.87 10.66 -11.85
C ASP A 55 -1.83 11.55 -10.59
N TYR A 56 -2.89 11.54 -9.75
CA TYR A 56 -2.98 12.48 -8.62
C TYR A 56 -2.72 11.88 -7.25
N LEU A 57 -2.66 10.55 -7.12
CA LEU A 57 -2.42 9.88 -5.82
C LEU A 57 -1.25 8.92 -5.88
N ILE A 58 -1.21 8.02 -6.85
CA ILE A 58 -0.19 6.97 -6.88
C ILE A 58 1.15 7.52 -7.33
N ASP A 59 1.19 8.32 -8.40
CA ASP A 59 2.40 8.97 -8.88
C ASP A 59 3.11 9.80 -7.79
N PRO A 60 2.45 10.77 -7.11
CA PRO A 60 3.10 11.52 -6.04
C PRO A 60 3.48 10.65 -4.83
N PHE A 61 2.73 9.59 -4.55
CA PHE A 61 3.04 8.66 -3.45
C PHE A 61 4.30 7.84 -3.73
N VAL A 62 4.43 7.31 -4.96
CA VAL A 62 5.59 6.56 -5.42
C VAL A 62 6.82 7.47 -5.50
N ALA A 63 6.66 8.67 -6.05
CA ALA A 63 7.72 9.68 -6.09
C ALA A 63 8.18 10.06 -4.67
N GLY A 64 7.27 10.24 -3.72
CA GLY A 64 7.61 10.60 -2.34
C GLY A 64 8.24 9.47 -1.52
N THR A 65 7.95 8.21 -1.83
CA THR A 65 8.43 7.05 -1.05
C THR A 65 9.71 6.46 -1.63
N SER A 66 9.75 6.31 -2.96
CA SER A 66 10.82 5.59 -3.67
C SER A 66 11.55 6.46 -4.69
N ALA A 67 11.13 7.71 -4.90
CA ALA A 67 11.65 8.60 -5.96
C ALA A 67 11.62 7.95 -7.36
N GLY A 68 10.63 7.09 -7.61
CA GLY A 68 10.47 6.35 -8.85
C GLY A 68 9.24 6.76 -9.65
N ASP A 69 9.13 6.22 -10.86
CA ASP A 69 7.95 6.35 -11.73
C ASP A 69 7.03 5.12 -11.55
N PRO A 70 5.72 5.31 -11.30
CA PRO A 70 4.76 4.20 -11.19
C PRO A 70 4.71 3.28 -12.40
N GLU A 71 5.05 3.74 -13.61
CA GLU A 71 5.07 2.89 -14.82
C GLU A 71 6.32 2.01 -14.91
N SER A 72 7.39 2.38 -14.20
CA SER A 72 8.67 1.64 -14.17
C SER A 72 8.77 0.59 -13.07
N LEU A 73 7.86 0.64 -12.08
CA LEU A 73 7.92 -0.22 -10.89
C LEU A 73 6.98 -1.41 -11.01
N SER A 74 7.48 -2.60 -10.66
CA SER A 74 6.65 -3.81 -10.58
C SER A 74 5.78 -3.81 -9.32
N ILE A 75 4.47 -3.96 -9.48
CA ILE A 75 3.52 -4.00 -8.34
C ILE A 75 3.81 -5.16 -7.38
N ARG A 76 4.22 -6.31 -7.92
CA ARG A 76 4.54 -7.52 -7.15
C ARG A 76 5.69 -7.29 -6.17
N HIS A 77 6.66 -6.46 -6.54
CA HIS A 77 7.87 -6.20 -5.75
C HIS A 77 7.72 -4.95 -4.88
N ALA A 78 7.14 -3.87 -5.43
CA ALA A 78 6.96 -2.61 -4.72
C ALA A 78 5.88 -2.71 -3.64
N PHE A 79 4.78 -3.42 -3.91
CA PHE A 79 3.63 -3.54 -3.02
C PHE A 79 3.10 -4.98 -2.91
N PRO A 80 3.93 -5.93 -2.42
CA PRO A 80 3.58 -7.35 -2.38
C PRO A 80 2.31 -7.64 -1.55
N ALA A 81 2.06 -6.85 -0.52
CA ALA A 81 0.86 -6.98 0.28
C ALA A 81 -0.41 -6.72 -0.54
N LEU A 82 -0.43 -5.69 -1.40
CA LEU A 82 -1.58 -5.36 -2.24
C LEU A 82 -1.76 -6.39 -3.36
N TRP A 83 -0.66 -6.84 -3.97
CA TRP A 83 -0.68 -7.92 -4.96
C TRP A 83 -1.33 -9.20 -4.41
N ASN A 84 -0.91 -9.63 -3.22
CA ASN A 84 -1.46 -10.82 -2.58
C ASN A 84 -2.93 -10.64 -2.17
N LEU A 85 -3.28 -9.45 -1.71
CA LEU A 85 -4.64 -9.10 -1.31
C LEU A 85 -5.59 -9.18 -2.51
N GLU A 86 -5.16 -8.63 -3.65
CA GLU A 86 -5.88 -8.72 -4.90
C GLU A 86 -5.97 -10.17 -5.39
N GLY A 87 -4.86 -10.92 -5.41
CA GLY A 87 -4.88 -12.33 -5.80
C GLY A 87 -5.80 -13.20 -4.94
N LYS A 88 -5.99 -12.85 -3.65
CA LYS A 88 -6.85 -13.59 -2.72
C LYS A 88 -8.32 -13.20 -2.79
N TYR A 89 -8.63 -11.91 -2.99
CA TYR A 89 -10.00 -11.39 -2.84
C TYR A 89 -10.58 -10.80 -4.14
N GLY A 90 -9.77 -10.63 -5.19
CA GLY A 90 -10.14 -10.00 -6.47
C GLY A 90 -10.33 -8.47 -6.40
N SER A 91 -10.44 -7.89 -5.21
CA SER A 91 -10.56 -6.44 -4.99
C SER A 91 -9.66 -6.01 -3.84
N ILE A 92 -9.03 -4.85 -4.02
CA ILE A 92 -8.12 -4.29 -3.03
C ILE A 92 -8.90 -3.82 -1.80
N ILE A 93 -10.02 -3.13 -2.02
CA ILE A 93 -10.83 -2.58 -0.92
C ILE A 93 -11.48 -3.70 -0.11
N VAL A 94 -12.09 -4.68 -0.79
CA VAL A 94 -12.74 -5.82 -0.13
C VAL A 94 -11.72 -6.61 0.69
N GLY A 95 -10.56 -6.90 0.09
CA GLY A 95 -9.51 -7.63 0.78
C GLY A 95 -8.99 -6.90 2.02
N ALA A 96 -8.90 -5.57 1.99
CA ALA A 96 -8.43 -4.78 3.13
C ALA A 96 -9.44 -4.79 4.28
N ILE A 97 -10.73 -4.68 3.97
CA ILE A 97 -11.81 -4.74 4.95
C ILE A 97 -11.87 -6.14 5.59
N LEU A 98 -11.89 -7.21 4.77
CA LEU A 98 -11.97 -8.57 5.27
C LEU A 98 -10.76 -8.94 6.12
N SER A 99 -9.56 -8.58 5.67
CA SER A 99 -8.31 -8.85 6.41
C SER A 99 -8.29 -8.17 7.78
N LYS A 100 -8.86 -6.96 7.89
CA LYS A 100 -8.98 -6.24 9.15
C LYS A 100 -10.04 -6.84 10.09
N LEU A 101 -11.11 -7.41 9.53
CA LEU A 101 -12.15 -8.09 10.29
C LEU A 101 -11.64 -9.43 10.83
N THR A 102 -10.91 -10.21 10.02
CA THR A 102 -10.34 -11.50 10.44
C THR A 102 -9.20 -11.33 11.44
N ALA A 103 -8.34 -10.32 11.27
CA ALA A 103 -7.24 -10.04 12.21
C ALA A 103 -7.71 -9.58 13.61
N LYS A 104 -8.98 -9.22 13.77
CA LYS A 104 -9.59 -8.86 15.05
C LYS A 104 -10.13 -10.09 15.82
N GLY A 105 -10.18 -11.26 15.17
CA GLY A 105 -10.68 -12.51 15.74
C GLY A 105 -9.61 -13.42 16.34
N ASP A 106 -8.32 -13.17 16.12
CA ASP A 106 -7.22 -13.98 16.67
C ASP A 106 -6.62 -13.32 17.93
N PRO A 107 -6.93 -13.79 19.15
CA PRO A 107 -6.13 -13.48 20.32
C PRO A 107 -4.84 -14.29 20.26
N VAL A 108 -3.89 -13.89 19.42
CA VAL A 108 -2.54 -14.46 19.46
C VAL A 108 -1.91 -14.07 20.79
N LYS A 109 -1.74 -15.09 21.62
CA LYS A 109 -0.97 -15.09 22.86
C LYS A 109 0.44 -14.56 22.57
N THR A 110 0.79 -13.43 23.15
CA THR A 110 2.19 -13.07 23.39
C THR A 110 2.26 -12.58 24.82
N GLY A 111 3.01 -13.31 25.64
CA GLY A 111 3.21 -13.03 27.05
C GLY A 111 3.94 -11.72 27.30
N SER A 112 3.83 -11.28 28.57
CA SER A 112 4.68 -10.33 29.30
C SER A 112 4.92 -8.97 28.63
N ASP A 113 4.13 -7.96 28.96
CA ASP A 113 4.39 -7.17 30.17
C ASP A 113 3.44 -5.97 30.22
N SER A 114 2.88 -5.78 31.41
CA SER A 114 2.05 -4.64 31.78
C SER A 114 2.88 -3.36 31.79
N SER A 115 3.01 -2.71 30.63
CA SER A 115 3.32 -1.28 30.55
C SER A 115 2.19 -0.58 29.79
N GLY A 116 1.61 0.42 30.45
CA GLY A 116 0.25 0.90 30.18
C GLY A 116 -0.08 1.20 28.73
N LYS A 117 -1.20 0.63 28.27
CA LYS A 117 -2.22 1.09 27.29
C LYS A 117 -1.89 2.33 26.44
N ARG A 118 -0.69 2.47 25.88
CA ARG A 118 -0.43 3.36 24.76
C ARG A 118 -0.81 2.57 23.54
N ARG A 119 -2.05 2.77 23.09
CA ARG A 119 -2.51 2.42 21.75
C ARG A 119 -1.39 2.85 20.81
N ASN A 120 -0.61 1.88 20.32
CA ASN A 120 0.64 2.10 19.60
C ASN A 120 0.30 2.96 18.38
N ARG A 121 0.46 4.28 18.52
CA ARG A 121 0.26 5.22 17.43
C ARG A 121 1.49 5.03 16.57
N ARG A 122 1.38 4.10 15.61
CA ARG A 122 2.35 3.91 14.53
C ARG A 122 2.39 5.21 13.73
N ALA A 123 3.19 6.15 14.21
CA ALA A 123 3.43 7.44 13.60
C ALA A 123 4.91 7.52 13.25
N SER A 124 5.23 8.26 12.19
CA SER A 124 6.61 8.59 11.89
C SER A 124 7.22 9.34 13.07
N PHE A 125 8.45 8.98 13.45
CA PHE A 125 9.20 9.62 14.52
C PHE A 125 10.63 9.89 14.04
N SER A 126 11.34 10.73 14.79
CA SER A 126 12.78 10.97 14.61
C SER A 126 13.43 11.05 15.98
N PHE A 127 14.76 11.12 16.02
CA PHE A 127 15.53 11.28 17.24
C PHE A 127 15.94 12.74 17.44
N HIS A 128 16.21 13.12 18.69
CA HIS A 128 16.86 14.39 18.98
C HIS A 128 18.25 14.40 18.31
N GLY A 129 18.56 15.44 17.55
CA GLY A 129 19.76 15.49 16.69
C GLY A 129 19.63 14.82 15.31
N GLY A 130 18.43 14.30 14.96
CA GLY A 130 18.15 13.68 13.66
C GLY A 130 18.42 12.17 13.62
N MET A 131 18.19 11.55 12.46
CA MET A 131 18.37 10.10 12.29
C MET A 131 19.84 9.65 12.42
N GLN A 132 20.80 10.57 12.29
CA GLN A 132 22.21 10.29 12.52
C GLN A 132 22.47 9.80 13.95
N SER A 133 21.69 10.24 14.94
CA SER A 133 21.78 9.77 16.32
C SER A 133 21.61 8.25 16.43
N LEU A 134 20.82 7.62 15.53
CA LEU A 134 20.69 6.17 15.48
C LEU A 134 21.99 5.49 15.06
N ILE A 135 22.66 6.03 14.04
CA ILE A 135 23.92 5.50 13.52
C ILE A 135 25.04 5.70 14.55
N ASN A 136 25.11 6.89 15.15
CA ASN A 136 26.12 7.23 16.16
C ASN A 136 26.00 6.40 17.46
N ALA A 137 24.83 5.83 17.73
CA ALA A 137 24.62 4.96 18.88
C ALA A 137 25.05 3.50 18.65
N LEU A 138 25.24 3.07 17.38
CA LEU A 138 25.68 1.71 17.07
C LEU A 138 27.09 1.40 17.61
N PRO A 139 28.11 2.27 17.42
CA PRO A 139 29.46 2.04 17.96
C PRO A 139 29.50 1.90 19.49
N MET A 140 28.73 2.73 20.20
CA MET A 140 28.68 2.69 21.68
C MET A 140 28.18 1.35 22.23
N LYS A 141 27.35 0.64 21.46
CA LYS A 141 26.86 -0.68 21.86
C LYS A 141 27.82 -1.81 21.50
N LEU A 142 28.71 -1.59 20.53
CA LEU A 142 29.78 -2.53 20.21
C LEU A 142 30.91 -2.45 21.25
N GLU A 143 31.28 -1.26 21.71
CA GLU A 143 32.31 -1.08 22.75
C GLU A 143 31.87 -1.58 24.13
N MET A 144 30.58 -1.74 24.38
CA MET A 144 30.05 -2.27 25.64
C MET A 144 30.01 -3.82 25.67
N ILE A 145 30.36 -4.48 24.57
CA ILE A 145 30.38 -5.95 24.42
C ILE A 145 31.83 -6.50 24.34
N MET A 146 32.83 -5.62 24.16
CA MET A 146 34.26 -5.94 24.27
C MET A 146 34.79 -5.58 25.66
#